data_AF-A0A6N2LDU2-F1
#
_entry.id   AF-A0A6N2LDU2-F1
#
_cell.length_a   1.000
_cell.length_b   1.000
_cell.length_c   1.000
_cell.angle_alpha   90.00
_cell.angle_beta   90.00
_cell.angle_gamma   90.00
#
_symmetry.space_group_name_H-M   'P 1'
#
loop_
_entity.id
_entity.type
_entity.pdbx_description
1 polymer ?
#
loop_
_entity_poly.entity_id
_entity_poly.type
_entity_poly.pdbx_seq_one_letter_code
_entity_poly.pdbx_strand_id
1 'polypeptide(L)'
;MVRNPSSLKYRASSFAKMNPLGANKLVDCAKAIKDGDLNLADSLIKDVLAGNDDKLVKYFVEALVRRVYKIYPKNPRPLVPSCTDLRFNKDYTFYPFFWFAEFTTRSAIADALTGKKRIQVIDFSLMATGMRWGSLLYNYVKRSGDAISFHLTTIGPLLSNKGDYLNDILERLPADAKKLPIEFEVKHVVANTPAEIVEAALKLERSSQDETIVVVWEFELHKLLAQPGATDNSINYYSIVFDSLDNDNFHDGNHCKALWEMYFRRQISNLVAQQSTDKIVRLKTFAEWRETLFHSGFHHVRLQTQRKGLVFDHVPVYCIRERNRHLVLYRDEDPLLFTSAWKLDPTQPNKSSGCWNQESGGSSSPPILAGTVSSSSFLDDQPDDPHLIIQGNVWSPECSSINQIAASAEIFDMMEYICHVHYLPLALTWMSDSLVLHLEKSACYLNDFTMVEFMETCGEHHLEEGKGVAGKALQLNSMYFVSDISDPKENNDVKGFPSILVAWDFLLHGVVAIKLESVHISSINYVLEFFLPLEMKEISAQRLLVNEIVSILEKNYRNSWRVCNEEVSRVNFCSEVEIMAEQVGTIIITPAAIPARIVKI
;
A
#
# COMPACT_ATOMS: atom_id res chain seq x y z
N MET A 1 60.45 -10.13 12.35
CA MET A 1 59.93 -9.02 13.20
C MET A 1 58.58 -8.61 12.63
N VAL A 2 57.52 -9.34 12.93
CA VAL A 2 56.56 -9.03 14.01
C VAL A 2 56.09 -7.58 13.95
N ARG A 3 54.96 -7.34 13.27
CA ARG A 3 54.03 -6.23 13.55
C ARG A 3 52.62 -6.82 13.50
N ASN A 4 52.23 -7.45 14.59
CA ASN A 4 51.27 -6.93 15.57
C ASN A 4 49.89 -6.64 14.93
N PRO A 5 48.92 -7.57 15.06
CA PRO A 5 47.59 -7.47 14.47
C PRO A 5 46.68 -6.66 15.39
N SER A 6 46.57 -5.36 15.13
CA SER A 6 45.65 -4.51 15.88
C SER A 6 45.17 -3.34 15.03
N SER A 7 44.34 -3.61 14.01
CA SER A 7 43.30 -2.69 13.51
C SER A 7 42.67 -3.18 12.19
N LEU A 8 41.83 -4.22 12.25
CA LEU A 8 40.78 -4.43 11.25
C LEU A 8 39.48 -4.50 12.03
N LYS A 9 38.91 -3.32 12.29
CA LYS A 9 37.49 -3.22 12.66
C LYS A 9 36.70 -3.62 11.42
N TYR A 10 36.02 -4.76 11.50
CA TYR A 10 34.80 -5.04 10.75
C TYR A 10 33.96 -3.76 10.70
N ARG A 11 33.74 -3.19 9.52
CA ARG A 11 32.83 -2.04 9.38
C ARG A 11 31.42 -2.62 9.41
N ALA A 12 30.65 -2.22 10.43
CA ALA A 12 29.25 -2.56 10.59
C ALA A 12 28.50 -2.35 9.27
N SER A 13 27.70 -3.34 8.87
CA SER A 13 26.65 -3.13 7.89
C SER A 13 25.84 -1.91 8.34
N SER A 14 25.87 -0.87 7.52
CA SER A 14 25.15 0.38 7.76
C SER A 14 23.66 0.09 7.69
N PHE A 15 23.04 -0.26 8.80
CA PHE A 15 21.61 -0.05 8.94
C PHE A 15 21.42 1.46 8.98
N ALA A 16 21.08 2.06 7.84
CA ALA A 16 21.01 3.52 7.69
C ALA A 16 20.08 4.17 8.74
N LYS A 17 19.09 3.42 9.25
CA LYS A 17 18.10 3.88 10.23
C LYS A 17 18.01 2.99 11.48
N MET A 18 17.98 1.66 11.32
CA MET A 18 17.77 0.76 12.44
C MET A 18 19.06 0.52 13.23
N ASN A 19 19.11 0.79 14.53
CA ASN A 19 20.29 0.42 15.33
C ASN A 19 20.60 -1.09 15.22
N PRO A 20 21.86 -1.52 15.00
CA PRO A 20 22.26 -2.94 15.00
C PRO A 20 21.71 -3.77 16.18
N LEU A 21 21.56 -3.15 17.36
CA LEU A 21 20.98 -3.79 18.53
C LEU A 21 19.48 -4.13 18.32
N GLY A 22 18.73 -3.23 17.69
CA GLY A 22 17.32 -3.46 17.35
C GLY A 22 17.15 -4.56 16.31
N ALA A 23 18.00 -4.56 15.27
CA ALA A 23 18.02 -5.62 14.26
C ALA A 23 18.33 -6.99 14.86
N ASN A 24 19.33 -7.09 15.74
CA ASN A 24 19.68 -8.35 16.41
C ASN A 24 18.54 -8.86 17.29
N LYS A 25 17.91 -7.98 18.08
CA LYS A 25 16.76 -8.37 18.90
C LYS A 25 15.57 -8.85 18.05
N LEU A 26 15.31 -8.25 16.89
CA LEU A 26 14.26 -8.74 15.97
C LEU A 26 14.57 -10.16 15.45
N VAL A 27 15.84 -10.45 15.15
CA VAL A 27 16.28 -11.80 14.76
C VAL A 27 16.07 -12.78 15.92
N ASP A 28 16.39 -12.38 17.15
CA ASP A 28 16.15 -13.20 18.34
C ASP A 28 14.65 -13.45 18.57
N CYS A 29 13.79 -12.43 18.40
CA CYS A 29 12.32 -12.59 18.44
C CYS A 29 11.84 -13.60 17.39
N ALA A 30 12.32 -13.46 16.15
CA ALA A 30 11.95 -14.35 15.05
C ALA A 30 12.36 -15.81 15.34
N LYS A 31 13.53 -16.00 15.98
CA LYS A 31 14.01 -17.30 16.42
C LYS A 31 13.14 -17.88 17.53
N ALA A 32 12.82 -17.11 18.57
CA ALA A 32 11.93 -17.55 19.65
C ALA A 32 10.55 -17.99 19.11
N ILE A 33 9.96 -17.22 18.19
CA ILE A 33 8.71 -17.58 17.51
C ILE A 33 8.86 -18.88 16.70
N LYS A 34 9.96 -19.04 15.95
CA LYS A 34 10.24 -20.25 15.18
C LYS A 34 10.38 -21.48 16.07
N ASP A 35 11.02 -21.32 17.23
CA ASP A 35 11.26 -22.38 18.20
C ASP A 35 10.00 -22.67 19.07
N GLY A 36 8.93 -21.87 18.91
CA GLY A 36 7.65 -22.03 19.61
C GLY A 36 7.62 -21.44 21.02
N ASP A 37 8.66 -20.72 21.44
CA ASP A 37 8.74 -20.08 22.76
C ASP A 37 8.08 -18.69 22.73
N LEU A 38 6.75 -18.68 22.86
CA LEU A 38 5.95 -17.45 22.83
C LEU A 38 6.18 -16.56 24.05
N ASN A 39 6.58 -17.12 25.19
CA ASN A 39 6.87 -16.33 26.39
C ASN A 39 8.17 -15.55 26.22
N LEU A 40 9.21 -16.21 25.70
CA LEU A 40 10.45 -15.54 25.33
C LEU A 40 10.20 -14.50 24.22
N ALA A 41 9.39 -14.84 23.22
CA ALA A 41 9.03 -13.89 22.16
C ALA A 41 8.32 -12.65 22.71
N ASP A 42 7.38 -12.80 23.65
CA ASP A 42 6.66 -11.67 24.28
C ASP A 42 7.60 -10.78 25.09
N SER A 43 8.52 -11.39 25.85
CA SER A 43 9.56 -10.66 26.58
C SER A 43 10.48 -9.90 25.62
N LEU A 44 10.98 -10.55 24.57
CA LEU A 44 11.88 -9.92 23.61
C LEU A 44 11.19 -8.80 22.82
N ILE A 45 9.91 -8.97 22.46
CA ILE A 45 9.12 -7.91 21.81
C ILE A 45 8.96 -6.72 22.74
N LYS A 46 8.63 -6.93 24.02
CA LYS A 46 8.58 -5.83 25.01
C LYS A 46 9.92 -5.13 25.12
N ASP A 47 11.03 -5.87 25.16
CA ASP A 47 12.39 -5.31 25.21
C ASP A 47 12.83 -4.59 23.94
N VAL A 48 12.24 -4.93 22.78
CA VAL A 48 12.45 -4.25 21.50
C VAL A 48 11.69 -2.94 21.46
N LEU A 49 10.46 -2.91 21.99
CA LEU A 49 9.59 -1.74 22.02
C LEU A 49 9.97 -0.76 23.14
N ALA A 50 10.47 -1.27 24.28
CA ALA A 50 10.92 -0.47 25.41
C ALA A 50 12.15 0.38 25.04
N GLY A 51 11.91 1.64 24.69
CA GLY A 51 12.95 2.62 24.34
C GLY A 51 13.28 2.68 22.84
N ASN A 52 12.40 2.18 21.97
CA ASN A 52 12.59 2.27 20.52
C ASN A 52 11.35 2.89 19.84
N ASP A 53 11.49 4.13 19.39
CA ASP A 53 10.46 4.82 18.61
C ASP A 53 10.61 4.64 17.10
N ASP A 54 11.53 3.78 16.65
CA ASP A 54 11.68 3.47 15.23
C ASP A 54 10.46 2.69 14.71
N LYS A 55 9.71 3.35 13.84
CA LYS A 55 8.54 2.78 13.16
C LYS A 55 8.86 1.49 12.40
N LEU A 56 10.05 1.40 11.81
CA LEU A 56 10.45 0.22 11.04
C LEU A 56 10.53 -1.01 11.95
N VAL A 57 11.12 -0.84 13.13
CA VAL A 57 11.19 -1.90 14.16
C VAL A 57 9.78 -2.33 14.53
N LYS A 58 8.88 -1.38 14.77
CA LYS A 58 7.49 -1.64 15.15
C LYS A 58 6.72 -2.38 14.04
N TYR A 59 6.98 -2.11 12.75
CA TYR A 59 6.40 -2.87 11.65
C TYR A 59 6.94 -4.29 11.53
N PHE A 60 8.22 -4.51 11.79
CA PHE A 60 8.76 -5.88 11.87
C PHE A 60 8.19 -6.65 13.06
N VAL A 61 8.03 -6.01 14.22
CA VAL A 61 7.35 -6.60 15.39
C VAL A 61 5.92 -6.97 15.03
N GLU A 62 5.13 -6.05 14.45
CA GLU A 62 3.76 -6.33 14.02
C GLU A 62 3.72 -7.53 13.06
N ALA A 63 4.63 -7.58 12.08
CA ALA A 63 4.66 -8.66 11.11
C ALA A 63 5.02 -10.03 11.74
N LEU A 64 5.91 -10.04 12.74
CA LEU A 64 6.19 -11.23 13.57
C LEU A 64 4.98 -11.64 14.40
N VAL A 65 4.25 -10.69 14.98
CA VAL A 65 3.03 -10.96 15.74
C VAL A 65 1.93 -11.52 14.84
N ARG A 66 1.72 -10.93 13.66
CA ARG A 66 0.80 -11.43 12.63
C ARG A 66 1.11 -12.89 12.27
N ARG A 67 2.40 -13.26 12.20
CA ARG A 67 2.86 -14.64 11.99
C ARG A 67 2.37 -15.59 13.11
N VAL A 68 2.51 -15.17 14.37
CA VAL A 68 2.12 -15.97 15.55
C VAL A 68 0.62 -16.29 15.50
N TYR A 69 -0.23 -15.28 15.24
CA TYR A 69 -1.68 -15.44 15.20
C TYR A 69 -2.26 -15.83 13.85
N LYS A 70 -1.41 -15.97 12.81
CA LYS A 70 -1.82 -16.26 11.42
C LYS A 70 -2.82 -15.22 10.89
N ILE A 71 -2.59 -13.96 11.23
CA ILE A 71 -3.39 -12.82 10.78
C ILE A 71 -2.81 -12.32 9.46
N TYR A 72 -3.60 -12.40 8.40
CA TYR A 72 -3.20 -11.99 7.05
C TYR A 72 -4.17 -10.96 6.51
N PRO A 73 -3.69 -9.81 6.03
CA PRO A 73 -4.55 -8.84 5.35
C PRO A 73 -5.24 -9.51 4.15
N LYS A 74 -6.56 -9.33 4.03
CA LYS A 74 -7.33 -9.88 2.89
C LYS A 74 -6.88 -9.30 1.56
N ASN A 75 -6.46 -8.03 1.57
CA ASN A 75 -5.89 -7.36 0.42
C ASN A 75 -4.36 -7.33 0.53
N PRO A 76 -3.61 -7.95 -0.40
CA PRO A 76 -2.15 -7.94 -0.36
C PRO A 76 -1.56 -6.56 -0.70
N ARG A 77 -2.40 -5.62 -1.13
CA ARG A 77 -2.04 -4.25 -1.49
C ARG A 77 -2.76 -3.29 -0.52
N PRO A 78 -2.10 -2.20 -0.09
CA PRO A 78 -2.83 -1.13 0.58
C PRO A 78 -3.92 -0.65 -0.37
N LEU A 79 -5.11 -0.42 0.17
CA LEU A 79 -6.13 0.26 -0.58
C LEU A 79 -5.67 1.72 -0.73
N VAL A 80 -5.80 2.26 -1.94
CA VAL A 80 -5.40 3.65 -2.18
C VAL A 80 -6.53 4.52 -1.63
N PRO A 81 -6.25 5.45 -0.69
CA PRO A 81 -7.26 6.32 -0.12
C PRO A 81 -8.08 6.97 -1.23
N SER A 82 -9.39 7.07 -1.05
CA SER A 82 -10.29 7.62 -2.06
C SER A 82 -10.14 9.13 -2.28
N CYS A 83 -9.06 9.73 -1.76
CA CYS A 83 -8.82 11.16 -1.89
C CYS A 83 -8.89 11.53 -3.37
N THR A 84 -9.86 12.39 -3.66
CA THR A 84 -10.24 12.86 -5.00
C THR A 84 -9.14 13.68 -5.67
N ASP A 85 -7.91 13.70 -5.16
CA ASP A 85 -6.81 14.51 -5.71
C ASP A 85 -5.55 13.72 -6.13
N LEU A 86 -5.66 12.40 -6.26
CA LEU A 86 -4.65 11.59 -6.95
C LEU A 86 -4.54 11.92 -8.45
N ARG A 87 -5.54 12.64 -9.00
CA ARG A 87 -5.73 12.96 -10.42
C ARG A 87 -4.62 13.84 -11.01
N PHE A 88 -3.91 14.59 -10.17
CA PHE A 88 -2.88 15.54 -10.62
C PHE A 88 -1.68 15.68 -9.71
N ASN A 89 -1.73 15.07 -8.52
CA ASN A 89 -0.82 15.50 -7.49
C ASN A 89 0.43 14.62 -7.40
N LYS A 90 1.58 15.18 -7.83
CA LYS A 90 2.91 14.57 -7.65
C LYS A 90 3.22 14.34 -6.17
N ASP A 91 2.51 15.04 -5.27
CA ASP A 91 2.55 14.90 -3.81
C ASP A 91 2.04 13.55 -3.27
N TYR A 92 1.67 12.58 -4.12
CA TYR A 92 1.41 11.19 -3.69
C TYR A 92 2.41 10.16 -4.27
N THR A 93 3.40 10.62 -5.04
CA THR A 93 4.44 9.76 -5.59
C THR A 93 5.67 9.72 -4.68
N PHE A 94 6.17 8.52 -4.35
CA PHE A 94 7.48 8.41 -3.71
C PHE A 94 8.51 8.79 -4.76
N TYR A 95 8.91 10.06 -4.70
CA TYR A 95 9.68 10.77 -5.69
C TYR A 95 10.79 9.93 -6.32
N PRO A 96 11.71 9.28 -5.55
CA PRO A 96 12.83 8.56 -6.13
C PRO A 96 12.37 7.34 -6.95
N PHE A 97 11.33 6.64 -6.49
CA PHE A 97 10.83 5.45 -7.14
C PHE A 97 10.05 5.80 -8.41
N PHE A 98 9.15 6.79 -8.32
CA PHE A 98 8.35 7.24 -9.43
C PHE A 98 9.21 7.79 -10.57
N TRP A 99 10.11 8.72 -10.27
CA TRP A 99 10.94 9.33 -11.31
C TRP A 99 11.95 8.33 -11.87
N PHE A 100 12.54 7.46 -11.04
CA PHE A 100 13.39 6.41 -11.59
C PHE A 100 12.64 5.51 -12.57
N ALA A 101 11.44 5.03 -12.20
CA ALA A 101 10.60 4.22 -13.08
C ALA A 101 10.26 5.01 -14.35
N GLU A 102 9.65 6.19 -14.21
CA GLU A 102 9.25 7.04 -15.34
C GLU A 102 10.41 7.34 -16.29
N PHE A 103 11.61 7.69 -15.80
CA PHE A 103 12.73 8.01 -16.68
C PHE A 103 13.29 6.79 -17.40
N THR A 104 13.36 5.65 -16.72
CA THR A 104 14.03 4.46 -17.26
C THR A 104 13.10 3.61 -18.14
N THR A 105 11.83 3.44 -17.76
CA THR A 105 10.86 2.66 -18.53
C THR A 105 10.36 3.43 -19.75
N ARG A 106 10.11 4.74 -19.63
CA ARG A 106 9.64 5.58 -20.74
C ARG A 106 10.59 5.56 -21.93
N SER A 107 11.90 5.67 -21.69
CA SER A 107 12.90 5.61 -22.78
C SER A 107 12.90 4.23 -23.43
N ALA A 108 12.86 3.16 -22.64
CA ALA A 108 12.83 1.79 -23.13
C ALA A 108 11.60 1.51 -24.01
N ILE A 109 10.42 1.99 -23.57
CA ILE A 109 9.17 1.85 -24.31
C ILE A 109 9.26 2.67 -25.62
N ALA A 110 9.68 3.93 -25.57
CA ALA A 110 9.80 4.76 -26.76
C ALA A 110 10.74 4.14 -27.81
N ASP A 111 11.87 3.57 -27.38
CA ASP A 111 12.81 2.85 -28.25
C ASP A 111 12.15 1.59 -28.85
N ALA A 112 11.41 0.81 -28.04
CA ALA A 112 10.70 -0.38 -28.50
C ALA A 112 9.59 -0.09 -29.52
N LEU A 113 8.94 1.07 -29.39
CA LEU A 113 7.87 1.52 -30.28
C LEU A 113 8.39 2.15 -31.59
N THR A 114 9.66 2.52 -31.68
CA THR A 114 10.18 3.26 -32.84
C THR A 114 9.94 2.51 -34.16
N GLY A 115 9.24 3.17 -35.09
CA GLY A 115 8.92 2.66 -36.43
C GLY A 115 7.80 1.62 -36.47
N LYS A 116 7.04 1.43 -35.37
CA LYS A 116 5.96 0.44 -35.29
C LYS A 116 4.59 1.07 -35.58
N LYS A 117 3.80 0.42 -36.44
CA LYS A 117 2.49 0.95 -36.85
C LYS A 117 1.31 0.33 -36.09
N ARG A 118 1.43 -0.93 -35.68
CA ARG A 118 0.43 -1.68 -34.91
C ARG A 118 1.03 -2.07 -33.57
N ILE A 119 0.48 -1.55 -32.49
CA ILE A 119 1.05 -1.64 -31.14
C ILE A 119 -0.01 -2.14 -30.18
N GLN A 120 0.36 -3.14 -29.38
CA GLN A 120 -0.40 -3.57 -28.20
C GLN A 120 0.48 -3.40 -26.97
N VAL A 121 0.00 -2.64 -26.00
CA VAL A 121 0.63 -2.48 -24.70
C VAL A 121 -0.17 -3.24 -23.66
N ILE A 122 0.51 -4.06 -22.87
CA ILE A 122 -0.05 -4.75 -21.71
C ILE A 122 0.63 -4.18 -20.47
N ASP A 123 -0.10 -3.43 -19.66
CA ASP A 123 0.42 -2.72 -18.50
C ASP A 123 -0.12 -3.33 -17.19
N PHE A 124 0.78 -3.90 -16.40
CA PHE A 124 0.50 -4.47 -15.08
C PHE A 124 0.82 -3.50 -13.94
N SER A 125 1.19 -2.25 -14.25
CA SER A 125 1.69 -1.28 -13.28
C SER A 125 0.54 -0.71 -12.45
N LEU A 126 0.68 -0.80 -11.12
CA LEU A 126 -0.30 -0.26 -10.17
C LEU A 126 -0.38 1.26 -10.14
N MET A 127 0.69 1.94 -10.54
CA MET A 127 0.81 3.40 -10.47
C MET A 127 0.67 4.06 -11.84
N ALA A 128 0.03 3.39 -12.79
CA ALA A 128 -0.14 3.90 -14.13
C ALA A 128 -1.09 5.11 -14.11
N THR A 129 -0.53 6.31 -14.10
CA THR A 129 -1.30 7.50 -14.41
C THR A 129 -1.58 7.48 -15.92
N GLY A 130 -2.83 7.78 -16.33
CA GLY A 130 -3.17 7.94 -17.75
C GLY A 130 -2.29 8.97 -18.46
N MET A 131 -1.73 9.92 -17.69
CA MET A 131 -0.78 10.94 -18.15
C MET A 131 0.48 10.37 -18.80
N ARG A 132 1.04 9.26 -18.30
CA ARG A 132 2.22 8.61 -18.91
C ARG A 132 1.91 8.23 -20.35
N TRP A 133 0.83 7.48 -20.54
CA TRP A 133 0.41 6.99 -21.85
C TRP A 133 0.01 8.14 -22.77
N GLY A 134 -0.72 9.14 -22.28
CA GLY A 134 -1.09 10.32 -23.06
C GLY A 134 0.13 11.06 -23.61
N SER A 135 1.14 11.29 -22.76
CA SER A 135 2.37 11.98 -23.18
C SER A 135 3.26 11.13 -24.11
N LEU A 136 3.30 9.80 -23.92
CA LEU A 136 4.02 8.89 -24.83
C LEU A 136 3.35 8.86 -26.20
N LEU A 137 2.02 8.70 -26.26
CA LEU A 137 1.24 8.72 -27.49
C LEU A 137 1.42 10.02 -28.25
N TYR A 138 1.22 11.17 -27.60
CA TYR A 138 1.39 12.48 -28.23
C TYR A 138 2.77 12.62 -28.90
N ASN A 139 3.84 12.27 -28.17
CA ASN A 139 5.20 12.36 -28.70
C ASN A 139 5.47 11.35 -29.82
N TYR A 140 4.91 10.15 -29.71
CA TYR A 140 5.08 9.09 -30.70
C TYR A 140 4.38 9.44 -32.02
N VAL A 141 3.12 9.87 -31.93
CA VAL A 141 2.30 10.25 -33.09
C VAL A 141 2.86 11.47 -33.79
N LYS A 142 3.31 12.48 -33.05
CA LYS A 142 3.93 13.67 -33.64
C LYS A 142 5.21 13.35 -34.44
N ARG A 143 5.95 12.31 -34.04
CA ARG A 143 7.17 11.85 -34.73
C ARG A 143 6.84 10.91 -35.89
N SER A 144 5.71 10.22 -35.83
CA SER A 144 5.24 9.33 -36.88
C SER A 144 4.52 10.12 -37.98
N GLY A 145 4.92 9.92 -39.23
CA GLY A 145 4.14 10.37 -40.39
C GLY A 145 3.07 9.37 -40.83
N ASP A 146 3.01 8.20 -40.18
CA ASP A 146 2.17 7.06 -40.53
C ASP A 146 0.91 6.97 -39.65
N ALA A 147 -0.13 6.33 -40.19
CA ALA A 147 -1.28 5.89 -39.41
C ALA A 147 -0.85 4.83 -38.38
N ILE A 148 -1.17 5.09 -37.10
CA ILE A 148 -0.82 4.23 -35.96
C ILE A 148 -2.10 3.64 -35.37
N SER A 149 -2.04 2.34 -35.09
CA SER A 149 -3.03 1.59 -34.30
C SER A 149 -2.40 1.23 -32.95
N PHE A 150 -3.07 1.59 -31.86
CA PHE A 150 -2.56 1.45 -30.49
C PHE A 150 -3.63 0.91 -29.53
N HIS A 151 -3.41 -0.29 -29.01
CA HIS A 151 -4.27 -0.95 -28.03
C HIS A 151 -3.59 -0.96 -26.67
N LEU A 152 -4.21 -0.36 -25.65
CA LEU A 152 -3.72 -0.40 -24.27
C LEU A 152 -4.61 -1.30 -23.42
N THR A 153 -4.04 -2.38 -22.88
CA THR A 153 -4.70 -3.20 -21.85
C THR A 153 -4.01 -2.99 -20.51
N THR A 154 -4.72 -2.47 -19.53
CA THR A 154 -4.26 -2.42 -18.14
C THR A 154 -4.84 -3.61 -17.37
N ILE A 155 -4.03 -4.28 -16.56
CA ILE A 155 -4.46 -5.42 -15.73
C ILE A 155 -4.11 -5.13 -14.27
N GLY A 156 -5.13 -5.00 -13.43
CA GLY A 156 -4.93 -4.65 -12.02
C GLY A 156 -6.21 -4.74 -11.19
N PRO A 157 -6.11 -4.61 -9.86
CA PRO A 157 -7.22 -4.72 -8.94
C PRO A 157 -8.11 -3.50 -9.04
N LEU A 158 -9.37 -3.66 -8.64
CA LEU A 158 -10.24 -2.53 -8.43
C LEU A 158 -9.91 -1.91 -7.06
N LEU A 159 -9.20 -0.79 -7.05
CA LEU A 159 -8.75 -0.13 -5.81
C LEU A 159 -9.90 0.62 -5.09
N SER A 160 -10.98 0.91 -5.80
CA SER A 160 -12.15 1.66 -5.31
C SER A 160 -13.38 1.34 -6.18
N ASN A 161 -14.55 1.24 -5.55
CA ASN A 161 -15.85 0.99 -6.20
C ASN A 161 -16.45 2.19 -6.97
N LYS A 162 -15.91 3.42 -6.85
CA LYS A 162 -16.30 4.57 -7.67
C LYS A 162 -15.51 4.64 -8.98
N GLY A 163 -14.41 3.90 -9.09
CA GLY A 163 -13.60 3.86 -10.32
C GLY A 163 -12.88 5.17 -10.65
N ASP A 164 -12.93 6.19 -9.76
CA ASP A 164 -12.44 7.53 -10.07
C ASP A 164 -10.95 7.58 -10.46
N TYR A 165 -10.13 6.68 -9.89
CA TYR A 165 -8.72 6.55 -10.23
C TYR A 165 -8.49 6.00 -11.65
N LEU A 166 -9.47 5.28 -12.24
CA LEU A 166 -9.43 4.79 -13.61
C LEU A 166 -9.90 5.82 -14.63
N ASN A 167 -10.58 6.90 -14.21
CA ASN A 167 -11.13 7.91 -15.14
C ASN A 167 -10.04 8.51 -16.05
N ASP A 168 -8.82 8.71 -15.53
CA ASP A 168 -7.72 9.22 -16.34
C ASP A 168 -7.32 8.26 -17.47
N ILE A 169 -7.42 6.94 -17.26
CA ILE A 169 -7.07 5.92 -18.26
C ILE A 169 -8.26 5.60 -19.18
N LEU A 170 -9.47 5.48 -18.61
CA LEU A 170 -10.63 4.95 -19.32
C LEU A 170 -11.50 6.03 -19.96
N GLU A 171 -11.43 7.28 -19.52
CA GLU A 171 -12.21 8.38 -20.09
C GLU A 171 -11.31 9.43 -20.72
N ARG A 172 -10.33 9.92 -19.95
CA ARG A 172 -9.52 11.09 -20.32
C ARG A 172 -8.51 10.78 -21.42
N LEU A 173 -7.76 9.69 -21.26
CA LEU A 173 -6.79 9.23 -22.25
C LEU A 173 -7.45 8.97 -23.63
N PRO A 174 -8.60 8.28 -23.75
CA PRO A 174 -9.37 8.21 -25.00
C PRO A 174 -9.80 9.57 -25.54
N ALA A 175 -10.25 10.48 -24.68
CA ALA A 175 -10.67 11.83 -25.10
C ALA A 175 -9.50 12.63 -25.69
N ASP A 176 -8.29 12.47 -25.15
CA ASP A 176 -7.07 13.08 -25.68
C ASP A 176 -6.58 12.37 -26.95
N ALA A 177 -6.67 11.04 -27.01
CA ALA A 177 -6.32 10.24 -28.18
C ALA A 177 -7.15 10.61 -29.42
N LYS A 178 -8.44 10.92 -29.26
CA LYS A 178 -9.33 11.40 -30.34
C LYS A 178 -8.84 12.67 -31.05
N LYS A 179 -7.99 13.46 -30.39
CA LYS A 179 -7.40 14.69 -30.96
C LYS A 179 -6.18 14.40 -31.84
N LEU A 180 -5.72 13.16 -31.86
CA LEU A 180 -4.53 12.70 -32.58
C LEU A 180 -4.96 11.81 -33.77
N PRO A 181 -4.18 11.76 -34.86
CA PRO A 181 -4.44 10.88 -35.99
C PRO A 181 -4.03 9.43 -35.68
N ILE A 182 -4.71 8.82 -34.70
CA ILE A 182 -4.49 7.43 -34.27
C ILE A 182 -5.79 6.65 -34.15
N GLU A 183 -5.69 5.35 -34.43
CA GLU A 183 -6.66 4.37 -33.96
C GLU A 183 -6.23 3.95 -32.55
N PHE A 184 -7.09 4.21 -31.56
CA PHE A 184 -6.78 4.00 -30.15
C PHE A 184 -7.90 3.23 -29.46
N GLU A 185 -7.53 2.18 -28.74
CA GLU A 185 -8.41 1.42 -27.85
C GLU A 185 -7.75 1.28 -26.48
N VAL A 186 -8.57 1.37 -25.42
CA VAL A 186 -8.12 1.10 -24.05
C VAL A 186 -9.11 0.19 -23.34
N LYS A 187 -8.58 -0.73 -22.55
CA LYS A 187 -9.34 -1.62 -21.68
C LYS A 187 -8.65 -1.76 -20.33
N HIS A 188 -9.46 -1.87 -19.28
CA HIS A 188 -9.01 -2.31 -17.96
C HIS A 188 -9.57 -3.70 -17.66
N VAL A 189 -8.72 -4.62 -17.21
CA VAL A 189 -9.11 -5.96 -16.75
C VAL A 189 -8.89 -6.02 -15.25
N VAL A 190 -9.98 -6.19 -14.51
CA VAL A 190 -9.94 -6.33 -13.06
C VAL A 190 -9.33 -7.68 -12.68
N ALA A 191 -8.27 -7.64 -11.89
CA ALA A 191 -7.59 -8.81 -11.34
C ALA A 191 -7.05 -8.49 -9.94
N ASN A 192 -7.68 -9.08 -8.93
CA ASN A 192 -7.38 -8.88 -7.52
C ASN A 192 -6.37 -9.89 -6.98
N THR A 193 -6.19 -11.02 -7.67
CA THR A 193 -5.26 -12.07 -7.28
C THR A 193 -4.21 -12.37 -8.36
N PRO A 194 -3.03 -12.89 -7.99
CA PRO A 194 -2.06 -13.42 -8.95
C PRO A 194 -2.64 -14.38 -10.00
N ALA A 195 -3.59 -15.24 -9.59
CA ALA A 195 -4.22 -16.21 -10.49
C ALA A 195 -5.11 -15.51 -11.52
N GLU A 196 -5.91 -14.52 -11.10
CA GLU A 196 -6.72 -13.70 -12.00
C GLU A 196 -5.84 -12.90 -12.98
N ILE A 197 -4.69 -12.39 -12.54
CA ILE A 197 -3.75 -11.69 -13.44
C ILE A 197 -3.25 -12.63 -14.54
N VAL A 198 -2.87 -13.87 -14.18
CA VAL A 198 -2.43 -14.87 -15.15
C VAL A 198 -3.57 -15.25 -16.09
N GLU A 199 -4.77 -15.49 -15.58
CA GLU A 199 -5.94 -15.80 -16.39
C GLU A 199 -6.28 -14.66 -17.37
N ALA A 200 -6.24 -13.42 -16.89
CA ALA A 200 -6.46 -12.23 -17.71
C ALA A 200 -5.42 -12.13 -18.84
N ALA A 201 -4.14 -12.34 -18.53
CA ALA A 201 -3.06 -12.30 -19.50
C ALA A 201 -3.16 -13.41 -20.55
N LEU A 202 -3.58 -14.62 -20.17
CA LEU A 202 -3.75 -15.76 -21.08
C LEU A 202 -4.91 -15.57 -22.08
N LYS A 203 -5.88 -14.71 -21.76
CA LYS A 203 -7.01 -14.37 -22.64
C LYS A 203 -6.69 -13.25 -23.62
N LEU A 204 -5.49 -12.67 -23.57
CA LEU A 204 -5.09 -11.62 -24.50
C LEU A 204 -4.66 -12.23 -25.84
N GLU A 205 -5.26 -11.72 -26.90
CA GLU A 205 -4.98 -12.14 -28.27
C GLU A 205 -4.22 -11.04 -29.02
N ARG A 206 -3.45 -11.47 -30.02
CA ARG A 206 -2.85 -10.57 -31.01
C ARG A 206 -3.84 -10.34 -32.12
N SER A 207 -4.03 -9.08 -32.49
CA SER A 207 -4.87 -8.68 -33.62
C SER A 207 -4.21 -9.05 -34.96
N SER A 208 -2.88 -9.05 -35.03
CA SER A 208 -2.13 -9.47 -36.23
C SER A 208 -0.70 -9.95 -35.93
N GLN A 209 -0.10 -10.65 -36.90
CA GLN A 209 1.28 -11.15 -36.76
C GLN A 209 2.35 -10.05 -36.75
N ASP A 210 2.04 -8.88 -37.32
CA ASP A 210 2.94 -7.73 -37.37
C ASP A 210 2.70 -6.72 -36.23
N GLU A 211 1.73 -6.99 -35.34
CA GLU A 211 1.49 -6.21 -34.14
C GLU A 211 2.67 -6.33 -33.16
N THR A 212 3.21 -5.20 -32.72
CA THR A 212 4.27 -5.18 -31.70
C THR A 212 3.65 -5.19 -30.33
N ILE A 213 3.98 -6.21 -29.53
CA ILE A 213 3.54 -6.30 -28.13
C ILE A 213 4.63 -5.72 -27.23
N VAL A 214 4.24 -4.81 -26.35
CA VAL A 214 5.09 -4.30 -25.25
C VAL A 214 4.41 -4.64 -23.93
N VAL A 215 5.12 -5.40 -23.09
CA VAL A 215 4.66 -5.69 -21.73
C VAL A 215 5.38 -4.76 -20.77
N VAL A 216 4.62 -4.01 -19.99
CA VAL A 216 5.12 -3.09 -18.97
C VAL A 216 4.75 -3.61 -17.60
N TRP A 217 5.74 -3.60 -16.71
CA TRP A 217 5.57 -4.05 -15.35
C TRP A 217 6.41 -3.21 -14.40
N GLU A 218 5.76 -2.52 -13.47
CA GLU A 218 6.42 -1.76 -12.41
C GLU A 218 6.00 -2.29 -11.02
N PHE A 219 6.99 -2.45 -10.13
CA PHE A 219 6.88 -2.84 -8.71
C PHE A 219 6.29 -4.22 -8.37
N GLU A 220 5.32 -4.77 -9.10
CA GLU A 220 4.51 -5.90 -8.60
C GLU A 220 5.04 -7.32 -8.89
N LEU A 221 6.09 -7.48 -9.72
CA LEU A 221 6.43 -8.79 -10.32
C LEU A 221 6.96 -9.79 -9.27
N HIS A 222 7.60 -9.26 -8.22
CA HIS A 222 8.11 -10.05 -7.10
C HIS A 222 7.00 -10.75 -6.30
N LYS A 223 5.75 -10.24 -6.33
CA LYS A 223 4.59 -10.87 -5.67
C LYS A 223 4.08 -12.11 -6.40
N LEU A 224 4.35 -12.24 -7.70
CA LEU A 224 3.95 -13.41 -8.49
C LEU A 224 4.94 -14.58 -8.36
N LEU A 225 6.20 -14.31 -8.02
CA LEU A 225 7.29 -15.30 -8.02
C LEU A 225 7.80 -15.66 -6.64
N ALA A 226 6.90 -15.63 -5.66
CA ALA A 226 7.16 -15.92 -4.27
C ALA A 226 7.86 -17.29 -4.11
N GLN A 227 8.99 -17.34 -3.39
CA GLN A 227 9.78 -18.56 -3.15
C GLN A 227 10.23 -18.65 -1.68
N PRO A 228 10.35 -19.86 -1.09
CA PRO A 228 10.72 -20.01 0.31
C PRO A 228 12.14 -19.52 0.65
N GLY A 229 12.29 -18.90 1.83
CA GLY A 229 13.52 -19.06 2.63
C GLY A 229 14.63 -18.00 2.56
N ALA A 230 14.35 -16.69 2.55
CA ALA A 230 15.41 -15.70 2.86
C ALA A 230 14.88 -14.40 3.49
N THR A 231 15.20 -14.19 4.78
CA THR A 231 14.79 -13.03 5.59
C THR A 231 15.85 -11.95 5.75
N ASP A 232 17.11 -12.23 5.42
CA ASP A 232 18.22 -11.42 5.96
C ASP A 232 18.50 -10.13 5.14
N ASN A 233 18.18 -10.11 3.84
CA ASN A 233 18.44 -8.95 2.98
C ASN A 233 17.33 -7.88 2.99
N SER A 234 16.14 -8.20 3.51
CA SER A 234 14.99 -7.29 3.45
C SER A 234 15.05 -6.20 4.52
N ILE A 235 15.55 -6.51 5.72
CA ILE A 235 15.68 -5.53 6.82
C ILE A 235 16.57 -4.36 6.36
N ASN A 236 17.69 -4.66 5.70
CA ASN A 236 18.57 -3.61 5.19
C ASN A 236 17.88 -2.76 4.10
N TYR A 237 17.19 -3.41 3.15
CA TYR A 237 16.42 -2.71 2.12
C TYR A 237 15.40 -1.75 2.72
N TYR A 238 14.56 -2.23 3.64
CA TYR A 238 13.56 -1.37 4.27
C TYR A 238 14.19 -0.32 5.18
N SER A 239 15.35 -0.59 5.81
CA SER A 239 16.09 0.44 6.55
C SER A 239 16.47 1.62 5.65
N ILE A 240 16.94 1.38 4.43
CA ILE A 240 17.31 2.45 3.51
C ILE A 240 16.06 3.19 2.99
N VAL A 241 14.99 2.46 2.67
CA VAL A 241 13.72 3.05 2.22
C VAL A 241 13.10 3.94 3.30
N PHE A 242 13.10 3.48 4.56
CA PHE A 242 12.56 4.26 5.67
C PHE A 242 13.47 5.39 6.11
N ASP A 243 14.78 5.28 5.90
CA ASP A 243 15.70 6.41 6.07
C ASP A 243 15.39 7.50 5.03
N SER A 244 15.16 7.08 3.78
CA SER A 244 14.74 7.97 2.71
C SER A 244 13.43 8.68 3.00
N LEU A 245 12.38 7.95 3.42
CA LEU A 245 11.07 8.53 3.73
C LEU A 245 11.11 9.58 4.84
N ASP A 246 12.09 9.50 5.74
CA ASP A 246 12.23 10.43 6.86
C ASP A 246 13.12 11.62 6.55
N ASN A 247 14.20 11.41 5.80
CA ASN A 247 15.30 12.38 5.71
C ASN A 247 15.44 13.04 4.34
N ASP A 248 14.92 12.43 3.28
CA ASP A 248 15.05 12.97 1.94
C ASP A 248 13.85 13.89 1.69
N ASN A 249 14.02 15.20 1.92
CA ASN A 249 12.99 16.21 1.70
C ASN A 249 12.58 16.27 0.21
N PHE A 250 11.58 15.50 -0.17
CA PHE A 250 10.92 15.60 -1.46
C PHE A 250 10.00 16.83 -1.43
N HIS A 251 10.07 17.70 -2.43
CA HIS A 251 9.45 19.04 -2.46
C HIS A 251 7.90 19.10 -2.33
N ASP A 252 7.25 18.00 -1.98
CA ASP A 252 5.83 17.78 -2.14
C ASP A 252 5.27 17.03 -0.89
N GLY A 253 4.81 17.78 0.12
CA GLY A 253 3.86 17.40 1.20
C GLY A 253 4.05 16.11 2.05
N ASN A 254 3.82 16.22 3.37
CA ASN A 254 3.81 15.09 4.34
C ASN A 254 2.82 13.94 3.99
N HIS A 255 1.81 14.19 3.15
CA HIS A 255 0.80 13.20 2.74
C HIS A 255 1.38 12.02 1.96
N CYS A 256 2.37 12.29 1.13
CA CYS A 256 3.10 11.30 0.33
C CYS A 256 3.73 10.21 1.21
N LYS A 257 4.34 10.66 2.31
CA LYS A 257 5.07 9.80 3.24
C LYS A 257 4.17 8.74 3.88
N ALA A 258 3.01 9.13 4.39
CA ALA A 258 2.10 8.21 5.09
C ALA A 258 1.60 7.08 4.18
N LEU A 259 1.24 7.40 2.94
CA LEU A 259 0.76 6.42 1.96
C LEU A 259 1.85 5.39 1.60
N TRP A 260 3.08 5.85 1.41
CA TRP A 260 4.20 4.97 1.10
C TRP A 260 4.71 4.19 2.32
N GLU A 261 4.65 4.79 3.49
CA GLU A 261 4.89 4.11 4.77
C GLU A 261 3.92 2.94 4.94
N MET A 262 2.61 3.16 4.69
CA MET A 262 1.60 2.09 4.69
C MET A 262 1.86 1.02 3.62
N TYR A 263 2.27 1.42 2.41
CA TYR A 263 2.66 0.48 1.35
C TYR A 263 3.81 -0.43 1.80
N PHE A 264 4.88 0.12 2.37
CA PHE A 264 6.00 -0.67 2.84
C PHE A 264 5.68 -1.47 4.11
N ARG A 265 4.86 -0.94 5.04
CA ARG A 265 4.32 -1.70 6.19
C ARG A 265 3.63 -2.98 5.71
N ARG A 266 2.74 -2.89 4.71
CA ARG A 266 2.04 -4.06 4.14
C ARG A 266 3.01 -5.04 3.47
N GLN A 267 4.04 -4.54 2.79
CA GLN A 267 5.08 -5.39 2.18
C GLN A 267 5.92 -6.13 3.24
N ILE A 268 6.27 -5.48 4.35
CA ILE A 268 6.95 -6.11 5.50
C ILE A 268 6.05 -7.19 6.11
N SER A 269 4.76 -6.88 6.33
CA SER A 269 3.77 -7.85 6.82
C SER A 269 3.66 -9.08 5.94
N ASN A 270 3.52 -8.91 4.62
CA ASN A 270 3.43 -10.03 3.67
C ASN A 270 4.70 -10.88 3.67
N LEU A 271 5.87 -10.24 3.78
CA LEU A 271 7.17 -10.92 3.78
C LEU A 271 7.37 -11.79 5.03
N VAL A 272 7.03 -11.28 6.21
CA VAL A 272 7.40 -11.91 7.50
C VAL A 272 6.29 -12.81 8.05
N ALA A 273 5.02 -12.43 7.86
CA ALA A 273 3.88 -13.13 8.45
C ALA A 273 3.57 -14.47 7.76
N GLN A 274 3.73 -14.57 6.44
CA GLN A 274 3.23 -15.73 5.67
C GLN A 274 4.08 -17.00 5.93
N GLN A 275 3.42 -18.06 6.42
CA GLN A 275 4.06 -19.35 6.75
C GLN A 275 3.94 -20.39 5.63
N SER A 276 3.09 -20.19 4.61
CA SER A 276 2.86 -21.24 3.61
C SER A 276 4.08 -21.42 2.71
N THR A 277 4.44 -22.67 2.47
CA THR A 277 5.49 -23.13 1.56
C THR A 277 5.32 -22.63 0.11
N ASP A 278 4.17 -22.04 -0.22
CA ASP A 278 3.82 -21.74 -1.61
C ASP A 278 4.01 -20.28 -1.98
N LYS A 279 4.00 -19.31 -1.04
CA LYS A 279 4.12 -17.88 -1.39
C LYS A 279 4.77 -17.04 -0.29
N ILE A 280 6.10 -16.97 -0.23
CA ILE A 280 6.80 -15.85 0.43
C ILE A 280 7.12 -14.78 -0.62
N VAL A 281 6.49 -13.60 -0.53
CA VAL A 281 6.78 -12.45 -1.40
C VAL A 281 8.17 -11.91 -1.04
N ARG A 282 9.21 -12.40 -1.72
CA ARG A 282 10.58 -11.91 -1.56
C ARG A 282 10.97 -11.02 -2.74
N LEU A 283 11.69 -9.93 -2.44
CA LEU A 283 12.40 -9.17 -3.45
C LEU A 283 13.52 -10.04 -4.04
N LYS A 284 13.38 -10.40 -5.32
CA LYS A 284 14.44 -11.06 -6.08
C LYS A 284 15.50 -10.05 -6.51
N THR A 285 16.76 -10.45 -6.41
CA THR A 285 17.89 -9.71 -6.99
C THR A 285 17.78 -9.70 -8.52
N PHE A 286 18.46 -8.75 -9.17
CA PHE A 286 18.53 -8.74 -10.63
C PHE A 286 19.10 -10.05 -11.21
N ALA A 287 20.07 -10.68 -10.53
CA ALA A 287 20.67 -11.93 -10.99
C ALA A 287 19.64 -13.06 -11.10
N GLU A 288 18.78 -13.19 -10.09
CA GLU A 288 17.70 -14.18 -10.03
C GLU A 288 16.60 -13.88 -11.07
N TRP A 289 16.26 -12.60 -11.28
CA TRP A 289 15.35 -12.19 -12.34
C TRP A 289 15.89 -12.53 -13.73
N ARG A 290 17.17 -12.21 -13.96
CA ARG A 290 17.84 -12.51 -15.22
C ARG A 290 17.84 -13.99 -15.51
N GLU A 291 18.17 -14.81 -14.51
CA GLU A 291 18.15 -16.26 -14.64
C GLU A 291 16.74 -16.78 -14.95
N THR A 292 15.73 -16.29 -14.22
CA THR A 292 14.33 -16.69 -14.42
C THR A 292 13.88 -16.38 -15.86
N LEU A 293 14.07 -15.13 -16.31
CA LEU A 293 13.64 -14.67 -17.64
C LEU A 293 14.43 -15.34 -18.76
N PHE A 294 15.73 -15.56 -18.56
CA PHE A 294 16.56 -16.29 -19.51
C PHE A 294 16.07 -17.72 -19.73
N HIS A 295 15.76 -18.46 -18.66
CA HIS A 295 15.19 -19.80 -18.76
C HIS A 295 13.78 -19.83 -19.38
N SER A 296 13.07 -18.71 -19.36
CA SER A 296 11.79 -18.51 -20.06
C SER A 296 11.94 -18.04 -21.51
N GLY A 297 13.15 -18.05 -22.08
CA GLY A 297 13.40 -17.72 -23.50
C GLY A 297 13.57 -16.22 -23.80
N PHE A 298 13.79 -15.39 -22.77
CA PHE A 298 14.02 -13.95 -22.93
C PHE A 298 15.50 -13.58 -22.83
N HIS A 299 15.92 -12.64 -23.66
CA HIS A 299 17.29 -12.13 -23.67
C HIS A 299 17.33 -10.69 -23.22
N HIS A 300 18.30 -10.40 -22.35
CA HIS A 300 18.46 -9.08 -21.76
C HIS A 300 18.90 -8.06 -22.82
N VAL A 301 18.14 -6.98 -22.94
CA VAL A 301 18.40 -5.84 -23.84
C VAL A 301 19.03 -4.72 -23.04
N ARG A 302 20.09 -4.11 -23.60
CA ARG A 302 20.75 -2.97 -22.95
C ARG A 302 19.83 -1.77 -22.94
N LEU A 303 19.60 -1.20 -21.77
CA LEU A 303 19.01 0.12 -21.63
C LEU A 303 20.10 1.18 -21.72
N GLN A 304 19.95 2.14 -22.64
CA GLN A 304 20.80 3.31 -22.69
C GLN A 304 20.08 4.49 -22.02
N THR A 305 20.76 5.21 -21.12
CA THR A 305 20.20 6.47 -20.62
C THR A 305 20.54 7.59 -21.60
N GLN A 306 19.52 8.25 -22.15
CA GLN A 306 19.75 9.43 -23.00
C GLN A 306 19.95 10.72 -22.18
N ARG A 307 19.66 10.70 -20.88
CA ARG A 307 19.82 11.84 -19.97
C ARG A 307 20.71 11.45 -18.79
N LYS A 308 21.94 11.94 -18.79
CA LYS A 308 22.83 11.91 -17.62
C LYS A 308 22.56 13.17 -16.79
N GLY A 309 22.24 12.99 -15.50
CA GLY A 309 22.31 14.05 -14.47
C GLY A 309 21.34 15.22 -14.61
N LEU A 310 20.03 14.97 -14.50
CA LEU A 310 19.02 16.03 -14.31
C LEU A 310 17.90 15.62 -13.33
N VAL A 311 17.66 14.31 -13.15
CA VAL A 311 16.50 13.80 -12.40
C VAL A 311 16.63 14.03 -10.90
N PHE A 312 17.84 13.88 -10.35
CA PHE A 312 18.10 13.89 -8.91
C PHE A 312 19.08 14.98 -8.49
N ASP A 313 19.30 16.00 -9.33
CA ASP A 313 20.29 17.05 -9.06
C ASP A 313 19.99 17.86 -7.80
N HIS A 314 18.71 17.94 -7.40
CA HIS A 314 18.24 18.59 -6.19
C HIS A 314 18.23 17.67 -4.96
N VAL A 315 18.49 16.36 -5.13
CA VAL A 315 18.58 15.36 -4.06
C VAL A 315 19.84 14.49 -4.28
N PRO A 316 21.04 15.02 -3.96
CA PRO A 316 22.32 14.46 -4.39
C PRO A 316 22.64 13.09 -3.79
N VAL A 317 21.91 12.66 -2.75
CA VAL A 317 21.99 11.28 -2.22
C VAL A 317 21.50 10.25 -3.23
N TYR A 318 20.73 10.62 -4.27
CA TYR A 318 20.29 9.69 -5.30
C TYR A 318 21.12 9.75 -6.57
N CYS A 319 21.41 8.59 -7.14
CA CYS A 319 21.96 8.51 -8.49
C CYS A 319 21.51 7.28 -9.27
N ILE A 320 21.50 7.40 -10.60
CA ILE A 320 21.23 6.29 -11.52
C ILE A 320 22.56 5.85 -12.12
N ARG A 321 22.90 4.56 -11.96
CA ARG A 321 24.11 3.97 -12.57
C ARG A 321 23.72 2.79 -13.46
N GLU A 322 24.37 2.66 -14.61
CA GLU A 322 24.27 1.44 -15.42
C GLU A 322 25.16 0.35 -14.79
N ARG A 323 24.59 -0.83 -14.55
CA ARG A 323 25.35 -2.04 -14.19
C ARG A 323 24.88 -3.19 -15.04
N ASN A 324 25.78 -4.01 -15.58
CA ASN A 324 25.41 -5.23 -16.34
C ASN A 324 24.29 -5.02 -17.38
N ARG A 325 24.32 -3.90 -18.12
CA ARG A 325 23.35 -3.49 -19.16
C ARG A 325 21.94 -3.11 -18.66
N HIS A 326 21.71 -3.02 -17.36
CA HIS A 326 20.48 -2.53 -16.73
C HIS A 326 20.77 -1.27 -15.92
N LEU A 327 19.71 -0.55 -15.54
CA LEU A 327 19.83 0.68 -14.77
C LEU A 327 19.46 0.40 -13.32
N VAL A 328 20.20 0.99 -12.39
CA VAL A 328 19.98 0.84 -10.95
C VAL A 328 19.92 2.21 -10.32
N LEU A 329 18.89 2.42 -9.50
CA LEU A 329 18.77 3.55 -8.59
C LEU A 329 19.56 3.24 -7.32
N TYR A 330 20.46 4.14 -6.96
CA TYR A 330 21.19 4.11 -5.70
C TYR A 330 20.74 5.28 -4.82
N ARG A 331 20.70 5.02 -3.52
CA ARG A 331 20.81 6.06 -2.49
C ARG A 331 22.16 5.88 -1.82
N ASP A 332 23.00 6.91 -1.88
CA ASP A 332 24.43 6.84 -1.60
C ASP A 332 25.10 5.71 -2.40
N GLU A 333 25.52 4.63 -1.72
CA GLU A 333 26.10 3.44 -2.33
C GLU A 333 25.18 2.22 -2.31
N ASP A 334 23.99 2.35 -1.72
CA ASP A 334 23.05 1.25 -1.55
C ASP A 334 22.04 1.18 -2.71
N PRO A 335 21.88 0.01 -3.37
CA PRO A 335 20.95 -0.16 -4.46
C PRO A 335 19.51 -0.28 -3.94
N LEU A 336 18.59 0.47 -4.54
CA LEU A 336 17.17 0.47 -4.18
C LEU A 336 16.30 -0.23 -5.23
N LEU A 337 16.39 0.20 -6.49
CA LEU A 337 15.57 -0.30 -7.58
C LEU A 337 16.42 -0.58 -8.81
N PHE A 338 15.93 -1.45 -9.69
CA PHE A 338 16.52 -1.62 -11.01
C PHE A 338 15.44 -1.64 -12.10
N THR A 339 15.82 -1.22 -13.30
CA THR A 339 15.01 -1.33 -14.51
C THR A 339 15.79 -2.12 -15.56
N SER A 340 15.12 -3.08 -16.19
CA SER A 340 15.70 -3.97 -17.19
C SER A 340 14.73 -4.18 -18.35
N ALA A 341 15.24 -4.35 -19.57
CA ALA A 341 14.45 -4.64 -20.75
C ALA A 341 14.80 -6.02 -21.31
N TRP A 342 13.80 -6.69 -21.88
CA TRP A 342 13.89 -8.07 -22.31
C TRP A 342 13.20 -8.24 -23.66
N LYS A 343 13.74 -9.13 -24.48
CA LYS A 343 13.14 -9.49 -25.77
C LYS A 343 13.07 -11.01 -25.87
N LEU A 344 11.96 -11.53 -26.38
CA LEU A 344 11.84 -12.96 -26.68
C LEU A 344 12.84 -13.34 -27.78
N ASP A 345 13.63 -14.39 -27.56
CA ASP A 345 14.48 -14.97 -28.59
C ASP A 345 13.72 -16.13 -29.28
N PRO A 346 13.30 -15.94 -30.53
CA PRO A 346 12.55 -16.97 -31.26
C PRO A 346 13.39 -18.22 -31.58
N THR A 347 14.72 -18.19 -31.34
CA THR A 347 15.62 -19.31 -31.65
C THR A 347 15.86 -20.26 -30.48
N GLN A 348 15.40 -19.95 -29.27
CA GLN A 348 15.42 -20.87 -28.14
C GLN A 348 14.06 -21.56 -27.97
N PRO A 349 13.94 -22.89 -28.15
CA PRO A 349 12.69 -23.59 -27.89
C PRO A 349 12.35 -23.52 -26.40
N ASN A 350 11.10 -23.14 -26.07
CA ASN A 350 10.55 -23.17 -24.72
C ASN A 350 10.77 -24.55 -24.08
N LYS A 351 11.74 -24.66 -23.16
CA LYS A 351 11.95 -25.87 -22.36
C LYS A 351 11.04 -25.95 -21.13
N SER A 352 10.18 -24.96 -20.89
CA SER A 352 9.33 -24.86 -19.71
C SER A 352 7.98 -25.57 -19.86
N SER A 353 8.02 -26.82 -20.33
CA SER A 353 6.95 -27.80 -20.08
C SER A 353 7.54 -28.96 -19.29
N GLY A 354 7.84 -28.75 -18.01
CA GLY A 354 8.15 -29.84 -17.07
C GLY A 354 9.25 -29.54 -16.04
N CYS A 355 8.88 -29.74 -14.77
CA CYS A 355 9.74 -29.97 -13.60
C CYS A 355 10.68 -28.85 -13.09
N TRP A 356 10.26 -28.21 -12.00
CA TRP A 356 11.18 -27.66 -11.00
C TRP A 356 11.64 -28.79 -10.08
N ASN A 357 12.94 -29.09 -10.01
CA ASN A 357 13.62 -29.62 -8.83
C ASN A 357 15.14 -29.68 -9.02
N GLN A 358 15.84 -29.34 -7.92
CA GLN A 358 17.21 -29.63 -7.52
C GLN A 358 18.36 -28.61 -7.72
N GLU A 359 19.16 -28.59 -6.65
CA GLU A 359 20.14 -27.63 -6.14
C GLU A 359 21.56 -27.80 -6.69
N SER A 360 22.43 -26.86 -6.27
CA SER A 360 23.91 -26.86 -6.09
C SER A 360 24.58 -25.77 -6.95
N GLY A 361 25.48 -24.90 -6.48
CA GLY A 361 26.39 -24.88 -5.33
C GLY A 361 27.81 -24.61 -5.85
N GLY A 362 28.49 -23.53 -5.41
CA GLY A 362 29.93 -23.35 -5.72
C GLY A 362 30.44 -21.91 -5.82
N SER A 363 31.30 -21.53 -4.86
CA SER A 363 31.97 -20.24 -4.68
C SER A 363 33.16 -19.99 -5.60
N SER A 364 33.53 -18.71 -5.82
CA SER A 364 34.91 -18.19 -5.61
C SER A 364 35.05 -16.74 -6.10
N SER A 365 35.65 -15.87 -5.27
CA SER A 365 36.27 -14.58 -5.62
C SER A 365 37.80 -14.76 -5.49
N PRO A 366 38.70 -13.94 -6.11
CA PRO A 366 39.03 -12.56 -5.67
C PRO A 366 39.68 -11.69 -6.83
N PRO A 367 40.58 -10.70 -6.63
CA PRO A 367 40.46 -9.39 -5.97
C PRO A 367 40.95 -8.14 -6.78
N ILE A 368 40.38 -7.01 -6.36
CA ILE A 368 40.77 -5.57 -6.19
C ILE A 368 42.24 -5.10 -6.39
N LEU A 369 42.39 -3.87 -6.96
CA LEU A 369 43.31 -2.79 -6.54
C LEU A 369 42.96 -1.45 -7.26
N ALA A 370 43.36 -0.25 -6.84
CA ALA A 370 43.01 0.62 -5.70
C ALA A 370 43.55 2.04 -6.04
N GLY A 371 42.99 3.11 -5.44
CA GLY A 371 43.56 4.47 -5.36
C GLY A 371 42.46 5.55 -5.26
N THR A 372 42.06 6.11 -4.09
CA THR A 372 42.65 7.14 -3.18
C THR A 372 42.81 8.52 -3.85
N VAL A 373 42.47 9.70 -3.27
CA VAL A 373 42.51 10.19 -1.87
C VAL A 373 41.61 11.47 -1.67
N SER A 374 41.09 11.67 -0.44
CA SER A 374 40.88 12.91 0.39
C SER A 374 40.12 14.14 -0.15
N SER A 375 39.10 14.79 0.49
CA SER A 375 38.70 15.10 1.89
C SER A 375 39.20 16.42 2.49
N SER A 376 38.28 17.35 2.84
CA SER A 376 38.22 18.29 4.00
C SER A 376 37.22 19.43 3.67
N SER A 377 36.03 19.59 4.28
CA SER A 377 35.60 20.00 5.64
C SER A 377 35.50 21.52 5.88
N PHE A 378 34.56 21.91 6.78
CA PHE A 378 34.20 23.22 7.40
C PHE A 378 32.98 23.95 6.78
N LEU A 379 32.01 24.53 7.51
CA LEU A 379 31.41 24.40 8.85
C LEU A 379 30.19 25.37 8.90
N ASP A 380 29.27 25.14 9.86
CA ASP A 380 28.22 26.01 10.46
C ASP A 380 26.84 26.10 9.76
N ASP A 381 25.74 25.54 10.31
CA ASP A 381 24.91 25.89 11.50
C ASP A 381 24.09 27.20 11.27
N GLN A 382 22.77 27.36 11.42
CA GLN A 382 21.61 26.76 12.13
C GLN A 382 20.35 27.57 11.67
N PRO A 383 19.10 27.46 12.19
CA PRO A 383 18.40 26.37 12.88
C PRO A 383 17.01 26.01 12.27
N ASP A 384 16.44 24.96 12.85
CA ASP A 384 15.18 24.29 12.61
C ASP A 384 13.90 25.13 12.81
N ASP A 385 12.86 24.82 12.02
CA ASP A 385 11.45 25.15 12.29
C ASP A 385 10.60 23.85 12.21
N PRO A 386 10.02 23.35 13.31
CA PRO A 386 9.43 22.02 13.38
C PRO A 386 7.91 22.06 13.14
N HIS A 387 7.47 21.93 11.90
CA HIS A 387 6.07 21.66 11.60
C HIS A 387 5.79 20.15 11.53
N LEU A 388 5.34 19.65 12.68
CA LEU A 388 4.40 18.54 12.91
C LEU A 388 4.47 17.35 11.95
N ILE A 389 5.22 16.36 12.43
CA ILE A 389 5.44 15.03 11.88
C ILE A 389 4.12 14.26 11.88
N ILE A 390 3.66 13.80 10.71
CA ILE A 390 2.73 12.66 10.63
C ILE A 390 3.54 11.43 11.08
N GLN A 391 3.52 11.17 12.39
CA GLN A 391 3.92 9.87 12.91
C GLN A 391 2.83 8.91 12.48
N GLY A 392 3.00 8.27 11.30
CA GLY A 392 2.17 7.14 10.91
C GLY A 392 1.95 6.25 12.12
N ASN A 393 0.68 5.87 12.31
CA ASN A 393 0.13 5.39 13.57
C ASN A 393 0.99 4.27 14.16
N VAL A 394 1.84 4.65 15.10
CA VAL A 394 2.89 3.80 15.62
C VAL A 394 2.71 3.77 17.12
N TRP A 395 2.39 2.57 17.60
CA TRP A 395 2.14 2.15 18.97
C TRP A 395 2.81 3.04 20.01
N SER A 396 2.04 3.48 21.01
CA SER A 396 2.59 4.11 22.21
C SER A 396 3.55 3.13 22.91
N PRO A 397 4.65 3.62 23.52
CA PRO A 397 5.58 2.77 24.28
C PRO A 397 4.94 2.10 25.52
N GLU A 398 3.73 2.52 25.87
CA GLU A 398 3.00 2.06 27.04
C GLU A 398 2.27 0.74 26.72
N CYS A 399 2.99 -0.37 26.95
CA CYS A 399 2.44 -1.71 27.18
C CYS A 399 1.55 -2.30 26.05
N SER A 400 2.16 -2.77 24.97
CA SER A 400 1.47 -3.65 24.01
C SER A 400 2.01 -5.09 24.12
N SER A 401 1.21 -5.98 24.70
CA SER A 401 1.44 -7.43 24.61
C SER A 401 1.32 -7.91 23.16
N ILE A 402 1.91 -9.08 22.81
CA ILE A 402 1.73 -9.67 21.48
C ILE A 402 0.23 -9.81 21.13
N ASN A 403 -0.64 -10.06 22.11
CA ASN A 403 -2.10 -10.08 21.95
C ASN A 403 -2.68 -8.74 21.47
N GLN A 404 -2.33 -7.63 22.12
CA GLN A 404 -2.81 -6.30 21.74
C GLN A 404 -2.30 -5.91 20.36
N ILE A 405 -1.03 -6.21 20.05
CA ILE A 405 -0.45 -5.94 18.73
C ILE A 405 -1.23 -6.67 17.64
N ALA A 406 -1.57 -7.93 17.87
CA ALA A 406 -2.36 -8.74 16.95
C ALA A 406 -3.77 -8.17 16.76
N ALA A 407 -4.43 -7.81 17.86
CA ALA A 407 -5.77 -7.25 17.86
C ALA A 407 -5.85 -5.94 17.06
N SER A 408 -5.00 -4.94 17.35
CA SER A 408 -5.08 -3.66 16.62
C SER A 408 -4.62 -3.81 15.18
N ALA A 409 -3.70 -4.73 14.86
CA ALA A 409 -3.31 -5.01 13.49
C ALA A 409 -4.47 -5.61 12.65
N GLU A 410 -5.27 -6.51 13.23
CA GLU A 410 -6.46 -7.06 12.56
C GLU A 410 -7.58 -6.01 12.46
N ILE A 411 -7.84 -5.24 13.52
CA ILE A 411 -8.82 -4.14 13.52
C ILE A 411 -8.46 -3.11 12.44
N PHE A 412 -7.18 -2.72 12.32
CA PHE A 412 -6.72 -1.80 11.29
C PHE A 412 -7.09 -2.29 9.89
N ASP A 413 -6.88 -3.58 9.59
CA ASP A 413 -7.25 -4.16 8.29
C ASP A 413 -8.78 -4.14 8.07
N MET A 414 -9.60 -4.26 9.13
CA MET A 414 -11.05 -4.07 9.04
C MET A 414 -11.41 -2.63 8.71
N MET A 415 -10.83 -1.68 9.43
CA MET A 415 -11.11 -0.25 9.26
C MET A 415 -10.70 0.20 7.86
N GLU A 416 -9.50 -0.17 7.42
CA GLU A 416 -9.00 0.09 6.07
C GLU A 416 -10.00 -0.43 5.03
N TYR A 417 -10.42 -1.69 5.11
CA TYR A 417 -11.34 -2.27 4.13
C TYR A 417 -12.69 -1.55 4.11
N ILE A 418 -13.32 -1.38 5.27
CA ILE A 418 -14.68 -0.82 5.40
C ILE A 418 -14.69 0.65 4.95
N CYS A 419 -13.73 1.47 5.42
CA CYS A 419 -13.68 2.87 5.05
C CYS A 419 -13.49 3.07 3.54
N HIS A 420 -12.68 2.25 2.89
CA HIS A 420 -12.50 2.33 1.43
C HIS A 420 -13.73 1.89 0.65
N VAL A 421 -14.34 0.76 1.03
CA VAL A 421 -15.51 0.23 0.32
C VAL A 421 -16.69 1.20 0.42
N HIS A 422 -16.83 1.91 1.54
CA HIS A 422 -17.97 2.79 1.80
C HIS A 422 -17.67 4.30 1.78
N TYR A 423 -16.45 4.72 1.41
CA TYR A 423 -16.00 6.13 1.42
C TYR A 423 -16.18 6.82 2.78
N LEU A 424 -15.98 6.08 3.87
CA LEU A 424 -16.02 6.69 5.19
C LEU A 424 -14.80 7.61 5.33
N PRO A 425 -14.95 8.87 5.76
CA PRO A 425 -13.84 9.81 5.91
C PRO A 425 -12.79 9.31 6.90
N LEU A 426 -13.21 8.73 8.01
CA LEU A 426 -12.33 8.14 9.02
C LEU A 426 -13.03 7.06 9.85
N ALA A 427 -12.22 6.25 10.53
CA ALA A 427 -12.66 5.38 11.61
C ALA A 427 -11.67 5.42 12.78
N LEU A 428 -12.20 5.51 13.99
CA LEU A 428 -11.44 5.50 15.24
C LEU A 428 -11.60 4.15 15.94
N THR A 429 -10.53 3.71 16.60
CA THR A 429 -10.56 2.53 17.46
C THR A 429 -10.30 2.95 18.90
N TRP A 430 -11.22 2.59 19.79
CA TRP A 430 -11.09 2.81 21.22
C TRP A 430 -10.86 1.48 21.93
N MET A 431 -9.88 1.45 22.84
CA MET A 431 -9.58 0.30 23.68
C MET A 431 -10.01 0.60 25.11
N SER A 432 -10.71 -0.34 25.77
CA SER A 432 -11.12 -0.19 27.15
C SER A 432 -10.27 -1.02 28.10
N ASP A 433 -9.58 -0.35 29.01
CA ASP A 433 -9.08 -0.92 30.26
C ASP A 433 -9.93 -0.34 31.40
N SER A 434 -10.54 -1.21 32.21
CA SER A 434 -11.25 -0.77 33.43
C SER A 434 -12.35 0.29 33.21
N LEU A 435 -13.12 0.18 32.11
CA LEU A 435 -14.23 1.06 31.72
C LEU A 435 -13.83 2.49 31.29
N VAL A 436 -12.53 2.74 31.14
CA VAL A 436 -12.01 3.96 30.49
C VAL A 436 -11.55 3.58 29.09
N LEU A 437 -11.98 4.37 28.11
CA LEU A 437 -11.64 4.22 26.71
C LEU A 437 -10.46 5.13 26.36
N HIS A 438 -9.45 4.52 25.77
CA HIS A 438 -8.26 5.18 25.24
C HIS A 438 -8.23 4.99 23.73
N LEU A 439 -7.79 6.01 22.99
CA LEU A 439 -7.69 5.92 21.54
C LEU A 439 -6.51 5.01 21.15
N GLU A 440 -6.80 3.89 20.50
CA GLU A 440 -5.80 2.98 19.94
C GLU A 440 -5.38 3.47 18.56
N LYS A 441 -4.50 4.48 18.53
CA LYS A 441 -4.09 5.15 17.28
C LYS A 441 -3.62 4.17 16.20
N SER A 442 -2.92 3.09 16.58
CA SER A 442 -2.40 2.07 15.63
C SER A 442 -3.49 1.33 14.83
N ALA A 443 -4.73 1.34 15.33
CA ALA A 443 -5.93 0.78 14.70
C ALA A 443 -6.94 1.82 14.20
N CYS A 444 -6.62 3.11 14.26
CA CYS A 444 -7.40 4.14 13.57
C CYS A 444 -7.06 4.17 12.07
N TYR A 445 -8.02 4.53 11.24
CA TYR A 445 -7.85 4.65 9.79
C TYR A 445 -8.41 5.98 9.29
N LEU A 446 -7.63 6.68 8.46
CA LEU A 446 -8.01 7.96 7.84
C LEU A 446 -8.07 7.76 6.32
N ASN A 447 -9.26 7.93 5.75
CA ASN A 447 -9.44 7.94 4.30
C ASN A 447 -9.30 9.37 3.74
N ASP A 448 -9.69 10.35 4.55
CA ASP A 448 -9.47 11.78 4.32
C ASP A 448 -8.36 12.28 5.28
N PHE A 449 -7.23 12.69 4.72
CA PHE A 449 -6.09 13.16 5.50
C PHE A 449 -6.31 14.52 6.17
N THR A 450 -7.34 15.27 5.77
CA THR A 450 -7.71 16.50 6.48
C THR A 450 -8.19 16.19 7.91
N MET A 451 -8.52 14.93 8.21
CA MET A 451 -9.00 14.47 9.52
C MET A 451 -7.87 14.15 10.52
N VAL A 452 -6.59 14.34 10.17
CA VAL A 452 -5.47 14.01 11.07
C VAL A 452 -5.55 14.79 12.38
N GLU A 453 -5.79 16.10 12.32
CA GLU A 453 -5.88 16.96 13.51
C GLU A 453 -7.07 16.57 14.41
N PHE A 454 -8.19 16.14 13.82
CA PHE A 454 -9.32 15.58 14.56
C PHE A 454 -8.93 14.33 15.34
N MET A 455 -8.26 13.37 14.68
CA MET A 455 -7.80 12.13 15.33
C MET A 455 -6.81 12.42 16.46
N GLU A 456 -5.85 13.33 16.25
CA GLU A 456 -4.88 13.72 17.28
C GLU A 456 -5.59 14.33 18.50
N THR A 457 -6.54 15.24 18.27
CA THR A 457 -7.34 15.87 19.34
C THR A 457 -8.15 14.82 20.13
N CYS A 458 -8.73 13.83 19.45
CA CYS A 458 -9.41 12.71 20.10
C CYS A 458 -8.44 11.87 20.95
N GLY A 459 -7.18 11.74 20.54
CA GLY A 459 -6.15 11.00 21.25
C GLY A 459 -5.64 11.67 22.54
N GLU A 460 -5.86 12.97 22.71
CA GLU A 460 -5.50 13.71 23.93
C GLU A 460 -6.49 13.49 25.09
N HIS A 461 -7.63 12.86 24.82
CA HIS A 461 -8.73 12.74 25.77
C HIS A 461 -9.11 11.27 25.99
N HIS A 462 -9.37 10.92 27.24
CA HIS A 462 -9.96 9.62 27.59
C HIS A 462 -11.48 9.73 27.64
N LEU A 463 -12.15 8.65 27.30
CA LEU A 463 -13.61 8.55 27.30
C LEU A 463 -14.08 7.63 28.43
N GLU A 464 -14.93 8.13 29.30
CA GLU A 464 -15.61 7.29 30.29
C GLU A 464 -16.79 6.54 29.64
N GLU A 465 -17.20 5.44 30.26
CA GLU A 465 -18.44 4.76 29.92
C GLU A 465 -19.65 5.73 29.87
N GLY A 466 -20.43 5.65 28.80
CA GLY A 466 -21.57 6.51 28.54
C GLY A 466 -21.25 7.92 28.03
N LYS A 467 -19.97 8.27 27.84
CA LYS A 467 -19.52 9.55 27.25
C LYS A 467 -19.16 9.39 25.78
N GLY A 468 -19.57 10.33 24.93
CA GLY A 468 -19.36 10.21 23.49
C GLY A 468 -20.13 9.04 22.89
N VAL A 469 -20.00 8.84 21.58
CA VAL A 469 -20.68 7.74 20.87
C VAL A 469 -20.02 6.40 21.22
N ALA A 470 -18.67 6.36 21.29
CA ALA A 470 -17.92 5.18 21.71
C ALA A 470 -18.22 4.74 23.16
N GLY A 471 -18.27 5.66 24.13
CA GLY A 471 -18.60 5.32 25.51
C GLY A 471 -20.06 4.85 25.67
N LYS A 472 -20.99 5.35 24.85
CA LYS A 472 -22.37 4.84 24.80
C LYS A 472 -22.46 3.42 24.27
N ALA A 473 -21.71 3.09 23.21
CA ALA A 473 -21.63 1.71 22.72
C ALA A 473 -21.04 0.76 23.79
N LEU A 474 -20.02 1.21 24.53
CA LEU A 474 -19.46 0.46 25.65
C LEU A 474 -20.51 0.22 26.75
N GLN A 475 -21.23 1.27 27.16
CA GLN A 475 -22.28 1.22 28.18
C GLN A 475 -23.42 0.27 27.82
N LEU A 476 -23.87 0.32 26.57
CA LEU A 476 -24.96 -0.51 26.07
C LEU A 476 -24.54 -1.96 25.81
N ASN A 477 -23.24 -2.25 25.88
CA ASN A 477 -22.69 -3.53 25.43
C ASN A 477 -23.16 -3.90 24.01
N SER A 478 -23.27 -2.90 23.13
CA SER A 478 -23.87 -3.03 21.79
C SER A 478 -23.36 -1.91 20.87
N MET A 479 -23.98 -1.75 19.70
CA MET A 479 -23.74 -0.60 18.83
C MET A 479 -24.56 0.62 19.25
N TYR A 480 -24.06 1.82 18.95
CA TYR A 480 -24.77 3.08 19.13
C TYR A 480 -24.60 3.96 17.89
N PHE A 481 -25.71 4.43 17.33
CA PHE A 481 -25.75 5.18 16.07
C PHE A 481 -26.38 6.56 16.29
N VAL A 482 -25.71 7.59 15.78
CA VAL A 482 -26.12 9.00 15.80
C VAL A 482 -26.22 9.45 14.34
N SER A 483 -27.39 9.95 13.96
CA SER A 483 -27.69 10.29 12.57
C SER A 483 -27.17 11.68 12.19
N ASP A 484 -27.22 12.60 13.16
CA ASP A 484 -26.68 13.95 13.05
C ASP A 484 -26.13 14.43 14.41
N ILE A 485 -24.81 14.47 14.53
CA ILE A 485 -24.11 15.00 15.70
C ILE A 485 -24.48 16.48 15.99
N SER A 486 -24.96 17.20 14.98
CA SER A 486 -25.41 18.60 15.08
C SER A 486 -26.81 18.73 15.69
N ASP A 487 -27.63 17.68 15.73
CA ASP A 487 -28.98 17.75 16.31
C ASP A 487 -28.88 17.96 17.83
N PRO A 488 -29.43 19.06 18.38
CA PRO A 488 -29.41 19.33 19.81
C PRO A 488 -30.02 18.21 20.69
N LYS A 489 -30.94 17.42 20.14
CA LYS A 489 -31.55 16.28 20.85
C LYS A 489 -30.57 15.12 20.98
N GLU A 490 -29.91 14.76 19.88
CA GLU A 490 -28.89 13.69 19.89
C GLU A 490 -27.64 14.15 20.68
N ASN A 491 -27.27 15.43 20.58
CA ASN A 491 -26.17 16.04 21.34
C ASN A 491 -26.38 15.99 22.87
N ASN A 492 -27.63 16.08 23.35
CA ASN A 492 -27.92 15.95 24.78
C ASN A 492 -27.57 14.56 25.35
N ASP A 493 -27.67 13.51 24.54
CA ASP A 493 -27.33 12.13 24.92
C ASP A 493 -25.82 11.86 24.87
N VAL A 494 -25.07 12.65 24.08
CA VAL A 494 -23.61 12.51 23.85
C VAL A 494 -22.79 13.47 24.76
N LYS A 495 -23.43 14.15 25.72
CA LYS A 495 -22.80 15.13 26.62
C LYS A 495 -21.52 14.63 27.32
N GLY A 496 -20.41 15.29 27.02
CA GLY A 496 -19.17 15.19 27.80
C GLY A 496 -17.89 14.96 26.98
N PHE A 497 -17.94 14.98 25.65
CA PHE A 497 -16.73 14.91 24.84
C PHE A 497 -16.39 16.27 24.20
N PRO A 498 -15.13 16.74 24.28
CA PRO A 498 -14.69 17.97 23.63
C PRO A 498 -14.83 17.97 22.10
N SER A 499 -15.01 16.80 21.46
CA SER A 499 -14.97 16.70 19.99
C SER A 499 -16.29 16.98 19.25
N ILE A 500 -17.43 17.28 19.88
CA ILE A 500 -18.62 17.69 19.09
C ILE A 500 -18.36 19.04 18.42
N LEU A 501 -17.72 19.97 19.15
CA LEU A 501 -17.31 21.27 18.60
C LEU A 501 -16.23 21.09 17.52
N VAL A 502 -15.26 20.20 17.76
CA VAL A 502 -14.19 19.90 16.81
C VAL A 502 -14.74 19.17 15.58
N ALA A 503 -15.64 18.19 15.73
CA ALA A 503 -16.25 17.43 14.63
C ALA A 503 -17.03 18.34 13.65
N TRP A 504 -17.60 19.45 14.14
CA TRP A 504 -18.22 20.46 13.29
C TRP A 504 -17.20 21.21 12.42
N ASP A 505 -16.04 21.54 12.97
CA ASP A 505 -14.94 22.17 12.22
C ASP A 505 -14.43 21.24 11.09
N PHE A 506 -14.60 19.92 11.26
CA PHE A 506 -14.29 18.90 10.26
C PHE A 506 -15.49 18.41 9.42
N LEU A 507 -16.66 19.07 9.51
CA LEU A 507 -17.86 18.76 8.74
C LEU A 507 -18.36 17.30 8.88
N LEU A 508 -18.15 16.68 10.03
CA LEU A 508 -18.66 15.33 10.33
C LEU A 508 -20.13 15.41 10.76
N HIS A 509 -20.95 14.43 10.35
CA HIS A 509 -22.41 14.47 10.55
C HIS A 509 -22.97 13.20 11.21
N GLY A 510 -22.92 12.06 10.51
CA GLY A 510 -23.39 10.78 11.05
C GLY A 510 -22.24 9.94 11.60
N VAL A 511 -22.47 9.17 12.66
CA VAL A 511 -21.46 8.31 13.27
C VAL A 511 -22.10 7.05 13.88
N VAL A 512 -21.41 5.91 13.77
CA VAL A 512 -21.78 4.68 14.46
C VAL A 512 -20.59 4.16 15.26
N ALA A 513 -20.82 3.85 16.53
CA ALA A 513 -19.87 3.11 17.36
C ALA A 513 -20.35 1.66 17.53
N ILE A 514 -19.44 0.69 17.37
CA ILE A 514 -19.74 -0.74 17.43
C ILE A 514 -18.77 -1.38 18.41
N LYS A 515 -19.29 -1.98 19.49
CA LYS A 515 -18.46 -2.74 20.42
C LYS A 515 -18.07 -4.09 19.80
N LEU A 516 -16.79 -4.41 19.90
CA LEU A 516 -16.20 -5.70 19.54
C LEU A 516 -15.62 -6.39 20.78
N GLU A 517 -15.79 -7.70 20.81
CA GLU A 517 -15.18 -8.57 21.81
C GLU A 517 -14.32 -9.62 21.11
N SER A 518 -13.06 -9.73 21.52
CA SER A 518 -12.18 -10.76 20.98
C SER A 518 -12.63 -12.13 21.46
N VAL A 519 -12.66 -13.10 20.55
CA VAL A 519 -12.97 -14.50 20.86
C VAL A 519 -11.79 -15.16 21.61
N HIS A 520 -10.58 -14.61 21.46
CA HIS A 520 -9.34 -15.20 21.97
C HIS A 520 -8.72 -14.43 23.14
N ILE A 521 -8.99 -13.12 23.25
CA ILE A 521 -8.37 -12.23 24.25
C ILE A 521 -9.47 -11.73 25.19
N SER A 522 -9.54 -12.28 26.41
CA SER A 522 -10.74 -12.18 27.26
C SER A 522 -10.81 -10.97 28.19
N SER A 523 -9.91 -9.99 28.07
CA SER A 523 -9.75 -8.93 29.10
C SER A 523 -9.86 -7.49 28.58
N ILE A 524 -9.89 -7.27 27.26
CA ILE A 524 -9.90 -5.93 26.66
C ILE A 524 -11.11 -5.81 25.72
N ASN A 525 -11.90 -4.74 25.91
CA ASN A 525 -12.99 -4.41 24.98
C ASN A 525 -12.49 -3.41 23.94
N TYR A 526 -12.97 -3.56 22.70
CA TYR A 526 -12.70 -2.62 21.62
C TYR A 526 -14.00 -1.98 21.16
N VAL A 527 -13.97 -0.70 20.81
CA VAL A 527 -15.10 0.02 20.21
C VAL A 527 -14.62 0.67 18.93
N LEU A 528 -15.27 0.34 17.82
CA LEU A 528 -14.99 0.88 16.49
C LEU A 528 -15.95 2.02 16.21
N GLU A 529 -15.45 3.20 15.90
CA GLU A 529 -16.27 4.38 15.62
C GLU A 529 -16.08 4.81 14.17
N PHE A 530 -17.14 4.65 13.37
CA PHE A 530 -17.15 4.96 11.94
C PHE A 530 -17.92 6.24 11.68
N PHE A 531 -17.27 7.20 11.01
CA PHE A 531 -17.90 8.46 10.59
C PHE A 531 -18.46 8.30 9.18
N LEU A 532 -19.68 8.78 8.94
CA LEU A 532 -20.39 8.61 7.68
C LEU A 532 -20.08 9.74 6.68
N PRO A 533 -20.23 9.50 5.36
CA PRO A 533 -19.96 10.52 4.34
C PRO A 533 -20.83 11.77 4.51
N LEU A 534 -20.25 12.95 4.29
CA LEU A 534 -20.94 14.24 4.50
C LEU A 534 -22.20 14.38 3.64
N GLU A 535 -22.18 13.85 2.42
CA GLU A 535 -23.28 13.92 1.46
C GLU A 535 -24.45 12.99 1.84
N MET A 536 -24.24 12.02 2.72
CA MET A 536 -25.25 11.03 3.12
C MET A 536 -26.14 11.58 4.24
N LYS A 537 -27.15 12.38 3.86
CA LYS A 537 -28.10 13.02 4.79
C LYS A 537 -29.34 12.20 5.11
N GLU A 538 -29.70 11.23 4.27
CA GLU A 538 -30.93 10.46 4.46
C GLU A 538 -30.72 9.33 5.49
N ILE A 539 -31.50 9.35 6.58
CA ILE A 539 -31.37 8.37 7.68
C ILE A 539 -31.59 6.92 7.22
N SER A 540 -32.43 6.69 6.21
CA SER A 540 -32.65 5.36 5.62
C SER A 540 -31.37 4.83 4.96
N ALA A 541 -30.67 5.67 4.19
CA ALA A 541 -29.40 5.35 3.54
C ALA A 541 -28.28 5.14 4.57
N GLN A 542 -28.22 5.98 5.61
CA GLN A 542 -27.28 5.81 6.71
C GLN A 542 -27.49 4.47 7.42
N ARG A 543 -28.74 4.09 7.71
CA ARG A 543 -29.07 2.79 8.34
C ARG A 543 -28.70 1.60 7.46
N LEU A 544 -28.95 1.67 6.15
CA LEU A 544 -28.52 0.62 5.21
C LEU A 544 -26.99 0.45 5.22
N LEU A 545 -26.25 1.55 5.22
CA LEU A 545 -24.80 1.54 5.32
C LEU A 545 -24.32 0.92 6.65
N VAL A 546 -24.91 1.32 7.78
CA VAL A 546 -24.58 0.74 9.10
C VAL A 546 -24.84 -0.77 9.11
N ASN A 547 -25.96 -1.24 8.55
CA ASN A 547 -26.26 -2.66 8.45
C ASN A 547 -25.25 -3.41 7.56
N GLU A 548 -24.78 -2.77 6.48
CA GLU A 548 -23.76 -3.33 5.61
C GLU A 548 -22.41 -3.47 6.34
N ILE A 549 -22.00 -2.43 7.08
CA ILE A 549 -20.79 -2.44 7.93
C ILE A 549 -20.86 -3.59 8.95
N VAL A 550 -21.98 -3.72 9.68
CA VAL A 550 -22.20 -4.79 10.66
C VAL A 550 -22.15 -6.17 9.98
N SER A 551 -22.84 -6.34 8.86
CA SER A 551 -22.83 -7.57 8.06
C SER A 551 -21.41 -7.93 7.60
N ILE A 552 -20.60 -6.96 7.19
CA ILE A 552 -19.19 -7.18 6.85
C ILE A 552 -18.44 -7.67 8.09
N LEU A 553 -18.54 -6.97 9.22
CA LEU A 553 -17.84 -7.35 10.45
C LEU A 553 -18.17 -8.79 10.89
N GLU A 554 -19.47 -9.13 10.94
CA GLU A 554 -19.94 -10.46 11.31
C GLU A 554 -19.50 -11.54 10.30
N LYS A 555 -19.69 -11.32 9.00
CA LYS A 555 -19.38 -12.36 8.00
C LYS A 555 -17.88 -12.57 7.87
N ASN A 556 -17.12 -11.49 7.86
CA ASN A 556 -15.71 -11.51 7.49
C ASN A 556 -14.76 -11.76 8.66
N TYR A 557 -15.18 -11.50 9.90
CA TYR A 557 -14.31 -11.50 11.08
C TYR A 557 -14.87 -12.29 12.28
N ARG A 558 -16.00 -13.00 12.15
CA ARG A 558 -16.60 -13.87 13.20
C ARG A 558 -15.66 -14.86 13.90
N ASN A 559 -14.57 -15.26 13.25
CA ASN A 559 -13.65 -16.23 13.82
C ASN A 559 -12.78 -15.61 14.92
N SER A 560 -12.49 -14.31 14.80
CA SER A 560 -11.62 -13.57 15.72
C SER A 560 -12.42 -12.64 16.63
N TRP A 561 -13.60 -12.18 16.19
CA TRP A 561 -14.38 -11.13 16.84
C TRP A 561 -15.86 -11.45 16.93
N ARG A 562 -16.43 -11.18 18.10
CA ARG A 562 -17.87 -11.07 18.32
C ARG A 562 -18.29 -9.61 18.17
N VAL A 563 -19.21 -9.35 17.25
CA VAL A 563 -19.84 -8.03 17.07
C VAL A 563 -20.98 -7.91 18.06
N CYS A 564 -20.91 -6.95 18.98
CA CYS A 564 -21.99 -6.70 19.93
C CYS A 564 -23.01 -5.78 19.24
N ASN A 565 -24.11 -6.36 18.75
CA ASN A 565 -25.16 -5.65 18.03
C ASN A 565 -26.57 -6.04 18.51
N GLU A 566 -26.71 -6.49 19.77
CA GLU A 566 -28.03 -6.72 20.37
C GLU A 566 -28.81 -5.41 20.33
N GLU A 567 -29.81 -5.34 19.45
CA GLU A 567 -30.68 -4.19 19.34
C GLU A 567 -31.33 -3.91 20.69
N VAL A 568 -31.25 -2.66 21.12
CA VAL A 568 -32.31 -2.04 21.91
C VAL A 568 -33.58 -2.09 21.06
N SER A 569 -34.35 -3.17 21.24
CA SER A 569 -35.78 -3.31 20.99
C SER A 569 -36.36 -2.51 19.81
N ARG A 570 -36.76 -3.23 18.75
CA ARG A 570 -38.03 -3.04 18.02
C ARG A 570 -38.86 -1.83 18.47
N VAL A 571 -38.57 -0.64 17.94
CA VAL A 571 -39.57 0.41 17.77
C VAL A 571 -39.42 0.92 16.35
N ASN A 572 -40.36 0.46 15.52
CA ASN A 572 -40.52 0.68 14.08
C ASN A 572 -39.49 0.00 13.16
N PHE A 573 -39.47 -1.32 13.21
CA PHE A 573 -39.27 -2.11 11.99
C PHE A 573 -40.42 -1.75 11.03
N CYS A 574 -40.13 -0.93 10.02
CA CYS A 574 -41.10 -0.68 8.96
C CYS A 574 -41.38 -2.02 8.27
N SER A 575 -42.61 -2.46 8.44
CA SER A 575 -43.30 -3.47 7.67
C SER A 575 -43.15 -3.22 6.16
N GLU A 576 -42.99 -4.34 5.43
CA GLU A 576 -43.20 -4.52 3.99
C GLU A 576 -42.18 -3.84 3.05
N VAL A 577 -41.12 -4.57 2.68
CA VAL A 577 -40.88 -4.93 1.27
C VAL A 577 -40.22 -6.31 1.22
N GLU A 578 -40.97 -7.33 0.83
CA GLU A 578 -40.40 -8.56 0.27
C GLU A 578 -39.72 -8.21 -1.06
N ILE A 579 -38.41 -8.43 -1.19
CA ILE A 579 -37.79 -8.60 -2.51
C ILE A 579 -37.13 -9.97 -2.53
N MET A 580 -37.70 -10.81 -3.39
CA MET A 580 -37.26 -12.15 -3.68
C MET A 580 -35.81 -12.19 -4.14
N ALA A 581 -35.04 -13.08 -3.54
CA ALA A 581 -33.79 -13.55 -4.08
C ALA A 581 -34.08 -14.37 -5.35
N GLU A 582 -33.64 -13.90 -6.52
CA GLU A 582 -33.24 -14.79 -7.61
C GLU A 582 -32.46 -14.07 -8.71
N GLN A 583 -31.46 -14.79 -9.24
CA GLN A 583 -30.69 -14.58 -10.48
C GLN A 583 -29.38 -13.79 -10.42
N VAL A 584 -28.31 -14.57 -10.20
CA VAL A 584 -26.97 -14.39 -10.76
C VAL A 584 -27.08 -14.14 -12.28
N GLY A 585 -26.62 -12.98 -12.74
CA GLY A 585 -26.57 -12.62 -14.16
C GLY A 585 -25.47 -11.60 -14.44
N THR A 586 -24.59 -11.95 -15.39
CA THR A 586 -23.50 -11.15 -15.95
C THR A 586 -23.93 -9.70 -16.24
N ILE A 587 -23.31 -8.72 -15.58
CA ILE A 587 -23.54 -7.30 -15.88
C ILE A 587 -22.74 -6.94 -17.15
N ILE A 588 -23.45 -6.84 -18.28
CA ILE A 588 -22.98 -6.11 -19.47
C ILE A 588 -23.51 -4.68 -19.33
N ILE A 589 -22.63 -3.71 -19.09
CA ILE A 589 -23.00 -2.29 -19.06
C ILE A 589 -23.04 -1.78 -20.50
N THR A 590 -24.23 -1.51 -21.02
CA THR A 590 -24.42 -0.64 -22.20
C THR A 590 -24.63 0.81 -21.73
N PRO A 591 -24.03 1.83 -22.39
CA PRO A 591 -24.21 3.22 -21.99
C PRO A 591 -25.65 3.68 -22.26
N ALA A 592 -26.31 4.21 -21.25
CA ALA A 592 -27.61 4.85 -21.39
C ALA A 592 -27.50 6.12 -22.26
N ALA A 593 -28.33 6.21 -23.29
CA ALA A 593 -28.47 7.37 -24.14
C ALA A 593 -28.97 8.58 -23.34
N ILE A 594 -28.22 9.69 -23.41
CA ILE A 594 -28.62 11.00 -22.88
C ILE A 594 -29.74 11.56 -23.79
N PRO A 595 -30.93 11.91 -23.28
CA PRO A 595 -31.92 12.59 -24.10
C PRO A 595 -31.49 14.03 -24.36
N ALA A 596 -31.35 14.38 -25.64
CA ALA A 596 -31.12 15.73 -26.10
C ALA A 596 -32.24 16.68 -25.63
N ARG A 597 -31.93 17.62 -24.75
CA ARG A 597 -32.81 18.76 -24.46
C ARG A 597 -32.47 19.92 -25.39
N ILE A 598 -33.44 20.20 -26.24
CA ILE A 598 -33.59 21.35 -27.14
C ILE A 598 -33.45 22.65 -26.34
N VAL A 599 -32.48 23.50 -26.71
CA VAL A 599 -32.54 24.93 -26.44
C VAL A 599 -32.77 25.62 -27.78
N LYS A 600 -33.95 26.24 -27.93
CA LYS A 600 -34.28 27.14 -29.02
C LYS A 600 -33.66 28.51 -28.72
N ILE A 601 -32.83 28.95 -29.67
CA ILE A 601 -32.35 30.32 -30.00
C ILE A 601 -31.61 31.05 -28.89
#